data_AF-A0A0G1QHG3-F1
#
_entry.id   AF-A0A0G1QHG3-F1
#
_cell.length_a   1.000
_cell.length_b   1.000
_cell.length_c   1.000
_cell.angle_alpha   90.00
_cell.angle_beta   90.00
_cell.angle_gamma   90.00
#
_symmetry.space_group_name_H-M   'P 1'
#
loop_
_entity.id
_entity.type
_entity.pdbx_description
1 polymer ?
#
loop_
_entity_poly.entity_id
_entity_poly.type
_entity_poly.pdbx_seq_one_letter_code
_entity_poly.pdbx_strand_id
1 'polypeptide(L)'
;MADQKYEKSELYKIRHTASHILAMAAHEFDPEVKFAIGPPIENGFYYDFDFSKPITDANLASLEKTMAKIVAQNFPVKHKLLTPKEGLGEIKKDDQPYKVELAEGIEDEKLGFYGIDWFW
;
A
#
# COMPACT_ATOMS: atom_id res chain seq x y z
N MET A 1 12.77 19.76 -10.98
CA MET A 1 11.61 20.61 -11.34
C MET A 1 10.53 19.84 -12.11
N ALA A 2 10.88 18.86 -12.97
CA ALA A 2 9.90 17.95 -13.58
C ALA A 2 9.32 16.95 -12.55
N ASP A 3 10.16 16.42 -11.66
CA ASP A 3 9.76 15.39 -10.67
C ASP A 3 8.72 15.92 -9.66
N GLN A 4 8.91 17.15 -9.17
CA GLN A 4 7.93 17.82 -8.31
C GLN A 4 6.56 18.05 -8.98
N LYS A 5 6.51 18.14 -10.32
CA LYS A 5 5.24 18.26 -11.06
C LYS A 5 4.56 16.89 -11.15
N TYR A 6 5.33 15.81 -11.27
CA TYR A 6 4.82 14.44 -11.30
C TYR A 6 4.24 14.02 -9.95
N GLU A 7 4.95 14.24 -8.84
CA GLU A 7 4.49 13.87 -7.48
C GLU A 7 3.16 14.54 -7.08
N LYS A 8 2.87 15.70 -7.68
CA LYS A 8 1.62 16.45 -7.46
C LYS A 8 0.51 16.12 -8.46
N SER A 9 0.77 15.23 -9.40
CA SER A 9 -0.17 14.89 -10.48
C SER A 9 -1.25 13.91 -10.02
N GLU A 10 -2.40 13.93 -10.70
CA GLU A 10 -3.46 12.93 -10.48
C GLU A 10 -2.97 11.51 -10.83
N LEU A 11 -2.10 11.37 -11.84
CA LEU A 11 -1.56 10.08 -12.22
C LEU A 11 -0.70 9.45 -11.11
N TYR A 12 0.07 10.27 -10.40
CA TYR A 12 0.84 9.83 -9.23
C TYR A 12 -0.09 9.27 -8.13
N LYS A 13 -1.18 10.00 -7.83
CA LYS A 13 -2.18 9.55 -6.85
C LYS A 13 -2.85 8.25 -7.29
N ILE A 14 -3.25 8.13 -8.56
CA ILE A 14 -3.85 6.91 -9.12
C ILE A 14 -2.88 5.73 -8.97
N ARG A 15 -1.60 5.92 -9.29
CA ARG A 15 -0.58 4.86 -9.17
C ARG A 15 -0.33 4.45 -7.71
N HIS A 16 -0.35 5.40 -6.78
CA HIS A 16 -0.26 5.10 -5.35
C HIS A 16 -1.49 4.35 -4.84
N THR A 17 -2.70 4.76 -5.26
CA THR A 17 -3.92 4.00 -4.96
C THR A 17 -3.88 2.59 -5.56
N ALA A 18 -3.33 2.44 -6.77
CA ALA A 18 -3.17 1.14 -7.40
C ALA A 18 -2.19 0.22 -6.64
N SER A 19 -1.13 0.75 -6.01
CA SER A 19 -0.25 -0.05 -5.16
C SER A 19 -0.96 -0.53 -3.90
N HIS A 20 -1.83 0.27 -3.28
CA HIS A 20 -2.68 -0.18 -2.17
C HIS A 20 -3.66 -1.29 -2.60
N ILE A 21 -4.27 -1.16 -3.78
CA ILE A 21 -5.17 -2.20 -4.32
C ILE A 21 -4.39 -3.51 -4.57
N LEU A 22 -3.14 -3.44 -5.02
CA LEU A 22 -2.28 -4.61 -5.14
C LEU A 22 -2.00 -5.25 -3.76
N ALA A 23 -1.73 -4.45 -2.72
CA ALA A 23 -1.55 -4.96 -1.36
C ALA A 23 -2.80 -5.64 -0.81
N MET A 24 -3.99 -5.10 -1.07
CA MET A 24 -5.26 -5.75 -0.73
C MET A 24 -5.42 -7.10 -1.44
N ALA A 25 -5.12 -7.15 -2.75
CA ALA A 25 -5.18 -8.39 -3.52
C ALA A 25 -4.15 -9.43 -3.02
N ALA A 26 -2.95 -8.98 -2.64
CA ALA A 26 -1.92 -9.83 -2.05
C ALA A 26 -2.38 -10.42 -0.71
N HIS A 27 -3.06 -9.64 0.14
CA HIS A 27 -3.64 -10.14 1.39
C HIS A 27 -4.75 -11.16 1.17
N GLU A 28 -5.61 -10.97 0.17
CA GLU A 28 -6.63 -11.96 -0.19
C GLU A 28 -6.02 -13.28 -0.69
N PHE A 29 -4.86 -13.19 -1.36
CA PHE A 29 -4.12 -14.36 -1.83
C PHE A 29 -3.38 -15.08 -0.69
N ASP A 30 -2.76 -14.32 0.19
CA ASP A 30 -1.99 -14.80 1.34
C ASP A 30 -2.25 -13.90 2.56
N PRO A 31 -3.12 -14.32 3.50
CA PRO A 31 -3.42 -13.53 4.70
C PRO A 31 -2.21 -13.30 5.62
N GLU A 32 -1.14 -14.09 5.49
CA GLU A 32 0.07 -13.97 6.31
C GLU A 32 1.11 -13.02 5.68
N VAL A 33 0.85 -12.50 4.47
CA VAL A 33 1.77 -11.64 3.73
C VAL A 33 2.22 -10.42 4.56
N LYS A 34 3.52 -10.12 4.52
CA LYS A 34 4.06 -8.89 5.10
C LYS A 34 4.30 -7.85 4.02
N PHE A 35 3.97 -6.61 4.35
CA PHE A 35 4.06 -5.44 3.49
C PHE A 35 5.28 -4.61 3.85
N ALA A 36 6.14 -4.34 2.87
CA ALA A 36 7.24 -3.39 3.03
C ALA A 36 6.89 -2.03 2.39
N ILE A 37 7.39 -1.76 1.18
CA ILE A 37 7.20 -0.49 0.47
C ILE A 37 6.45 -0.69 -0.84
N GLY A 38 5.60 0.27 -1.20
CA GLY A 38 4.85 0.22 -2.46
C GLY A 38 4.68 1.59 -3.13
N PRO A 39 5.77 2.24 -3.55
CA PRO A 39 5.70 3.58 -4.11
C PRO A 39 5.20 3.57 -5.56
N PRO A 40 4.53 4.64 -6.01
CA PRO A 40 4.41 4.93 -7.43
C PRO A 40 5.79 5.27 -8.01
N ILE A 41 6.01 4.90 -9.26
CA ILE A 41 7.21 5.21 -10.05
C ILE A 41 6.81 5.87 -11.37
N GLU A 42 7.77 6.40 -12.12
CA GLU A 42 7.51 7.18 -13.35
C GLU A 42 6.58 6.47 -14.35
N ASN A 43 6.68 5.15 -14.47
CA ASN A 43 5.93 4.36 -15.45
C ASN A 43 4.96 3.35 -14.83
N GLY A 44 4.68 3.45 -13.52
CA GLY A 44 3.81 2.48 -12.85
C GLY A 44 3.90 2.57 -11.33
N PHE A 45 3.91 1.43 -10.68
CA PHE A 45 4.14 1.26 -9.25
C PHE A 45 4.71 -0.15 -9.03
N TYR A 46 5.26 -0.39 -7.85
CA TYR A 46 5.57 -1.74 -7.39
C TYR A 46 5.14 -1.88 -5.93
N TYR A 47 5.24 -3.09 -5.40
CA TYR A 47 5.09 -3.35 -3.97
C TYR A 47 5.98 -4.53 -3.59
N ASP A 48 6.77 -4.34 -2.53
CA ASP A 48 7.62 -5.37 -1.95
C ASP A 48 6.83 -6.17 -0.90
N PHE A 49 6.69 -7.47 -1.16
CA PHE A 49 5.97 -8.40 -0.32
C PHE A 49 6.89 -9.49 0.21
N ASP A 50 6.68 -9.87 1.46
CA ASP A 50 7.16 -11.13 2.02
C ASP A 50 5.98 -12.09 2.12
N PHE A 51 5.89 -12.99 1.13
CA PHE A 51 4.84 -14.01 1.08
C PHE A 51 5.25 -15.25 1.87
N SER A 52 4.28 -15.90 2.53
CA SER A 52 4.49 -17.18 3.22
C SER A 52 4.95 -18.29 2.27
N LYS A 53 4.62 -18.16 0.97
CA LYS A 53 4.99 -19.09 -0.10
C LYS A 53 5.42 -18.34 -1.35
N PRO A 54 6.34 -18.91 -2.15
CA PRO A 54 6.74 -18.32 -3.41
C PRO A 54 5.55 -18.09 -4.34
N ILE A 55 5.50 -16.90 -4.94
CA ILE A 55 4.53 -16.56 -5.98
C ILE A 55 5.00 -17.10 -7.34
N THR A 56 4.05 -17.50 -8.18
CA THR A 56 4.30 -17.93 -9.57
C THR A 56 3.68 -16.96 -10.56
N ASP A 57 4.10 -17.00 -11.82
CA ASP A 57 3.54 -16.16 -12.89
C ASP A 57 2.02 -16.34 -13.05
N ALA A 58 1.51 -17.56 -12.82
CA ALA A 58 0.07 -17.83 -12.85
C ALA A 58 -0.69 -17.11 -11.72
N ASN A 59 -0.04 -16.88 -10.57
CA ASN A 59 -0.64 -16.13 -9.47
C ASN A 59 -0.76 -14.64 -9.79
N LEU A 60 0.13 -14.08 -10.63
CA LEU A 60 0.04 -12.67 -11.03
C LEU A 60 -1.28 -12.36 -11.74
N ALA A 61 -1.72 -13.24 -12.65
CA ALA A 61 -3.02 -13.10 -13.31
C ALA A 61 -4.20 -13.18 -12.32
N SER A 62 -4.06 -13.97 -11.25
CA SER A 62 -5.06 -14.04 -10.19
C SER A 62 -5.10 -12.75 -9.36
N LEU A 63 -3.94 -12.20 -9.00
CA LEU A 63 -3.84 -10.91 -8.30
C LEU A 63 -4.47 -9.80 -9.12
N GLU A 64 -4.14 -9.68 -10.41
CA GLU A 64 -4.72 -8.67 -11.31
C GLU A 64 -6.25 -8.79 -11.39
N LYS A 65 -6.78 -10.02 -11.47
CA LYS A 65 -8.23 -10.26 -11.46
C LYS A 65 -8.86 -9.82 -10.13
N THR A 66 -8.21 -10.06 -9.01
CA THR A 66 -8.67 -9.59 -7.69
C THR A 66 -8.63 -8.07 -7.60
N MET A 67 -7.55 -7.43 -8.07
CA MET A 67 -7.46 -5.97 -8.14
C MET A 67 -8.62 -5.37 -8.95
N ALA A 68 -8.95 -5.94 -10.12
CA ALA A 68 -10.07 -5.49 -10.93
C ALA A 68 -11.42 -5.61 -10.20
N LYS A 69 -11.63 -6.68 -9.41
CA LYS A 69 -12.82 -6.84 -8.56
C LYS A 69 -12.88 -5.78 -7.46
N ILE A 70 -11.76 -5.46 -6.81
CA ILE A 70 -11.68 -4.43 -5.78
C ILE A 70 -12.01 -3.06 -6.37
N VAL A 71 -11.43 -2.72 -7.54
CA VAL A 71 -11.74 -1.47 -8.26
C VAL A 71 -13.23 -1.38 -8.60
N ALA A 72 -13.85 -2.47 -9.05
CA ALA A 72 -15.26 -2.48 -9.41
C ALA A 72 -16.21 -2.23 -8.23
N GLN A 73 -15.76 -2.44 -6.99
CA GLN A 73 -16.53 -2.14 -5.78
C GLN A 73 -16.61 -0.64 -5.49
N ASN A 74 -15.75 0.17 -6.11
CA ASN A 74 -15.76 1.64 -6.04
C ASN A 74 -15.76 2.17 -4.60
N PHE A 75 -14.90 1.58 -3.76
CA PHE A 75 -14.75 2.01 -2.38
C PHE A 75 -14.19 3.44 -2.28
N PRO A 76 -14.64 4.26 -1.33
CA PRO A 76 -14.09 5.58 -1.11
C PRO A 76 -12.67 5.48 -0.54
N VAL A 77 -11.74 6.24 -1.11
CA VAL A 77 -10.40 6.44 -0.55
C VAL A 77 -10.50 7.40 0.64
N LYS A 78 -9.97 6.99 1.78
CA LYS A 78 -9.91 7.79 3.01
C LYS A 78 -8.47 8.20 3.26
N HIS A 79 -8.28 9.36 3.87
CA HIS A 79 -6.96 9.85 4.28
C HIS A 79 -7.03 10.42 5.69
N LYS A 80 -6.04 10.09 6.52
CA LYS A 80 -5.87 10.69 7.84
C LYS A 80 -4.40 10.98 8.10
N LEU A 81 -4.13 12.05 8.84
CA LEU A 81 -2.82 12.40 9.35
C LEU A 81 -2.79 12.07 10.84
N LEU A 82 -1.80 11.30 11.26
CA LEU A 82 -1.57 10.91 12.65
C LEU A 82 -0.21 11.42 13.11
N THR A 83 -0.06 11.61 14.43
CA THR A 83 1.28 11.79 15.00
C THR A 83 2.08 10.49 14.87
N PRO A 84 3.43 10.51 14.88
CA PRO A 84 4.25 9.30 14.86
C PRO A 84 3.86 8.29 15.93
N LYS A 85 3.56 8.76 17.15
CA LYS A 85 3.12 7.90 18.25
C LYS A 85 1.78 7.22 17.97
N GLU A 86 0.79 7.95 17.44
CA GLU A 86 -0.51 7.38 17.08
C GLU A 86 -0.39 6.43 15.88
N GLY A 87 0.37 6.82 14.85
CA GLY A 87 0.60 6.00 13.67
C GLY A 87 1.32 4.70 13.99
N LEU A 88 2.37 4.74 14.80
CA LEU A 88 3.03 3.53 15.32
C LEU A 88 2.07 2.66 16.12
N GLY A 89 1.18 3.27 16.91
CA GLY A 89 0.14 2.55 17.65
C GLY A 89 -0.86 1.85 16.74
N GLU A 90 -1.23 2.42 15.59
CA GLU A 90 -2.07 1.77 14.58
C GLU A 90 -1.33 0.62 13.90
N ILE A 91 -0.11 0.85 13.41
CA ILE A 91 0.67 -0.15 12.67
C ILE A 91 0.99 -1.37 13.55
N LYS A 92 1.29 -1.17 14.84
CA LYS A 92 1.61 -2.26 15.78
C LYS A 92 0.40 -3.16 16.13
N LYS A 93 -0.82 -2.79 15.73
CA LYS A 93 -1.99 -3.69 15.87
C LYS A 93 -1.95 -4.83 14.86
N ASP A 94 -1.28 -4.59 13.73
CA ASP A 94 -1.12 -5.57 12.67
C ASP A 94 0.23 -6.26 12.81
N ASP A 95 0.30 -7.54 12.44
CA ASP A 95 1.55 -8.30 12.42
C ASP A 95 2.38 -7.94 11.17
N GLN A 96 2.83 -6.68 11.09
CA GLN A 96 3.49 -6.09 9.92
C GLN A 96 4.86 -5.47 10.31
N PRO A 97 5.90 -6.31 10.55
CA PRO A 97 7.16 -5.85 11.14
C PRO A 97 7.90 -4.83 10.28
N TYR A 98 7.87 -4.98 8.95
CA TYR A 98 8.49 -4.02 8.03
C TYR A 98 7.86 -2.64 8.11
N LYS A 99 6.53 -2.55 8.22
CA LYS A 99 5.84 -1.25 8.40
C LYS A 99 6.22 -0.59 9.74
N VAL A 100 6.42 -1.39 10.80
CA VAL A 100 6.86 -0.86 12.11
C VAL A 100 8.26 -0.27 11.98
N GLU A 101 9.20 -1.01 11.41
CA GLU A 101 10.57 -0.53 11.20
C GLU A 101 10.61 0.75 10.35
N LEU A 102 9.85 0.77 9.24
CA LEU A 102 9.74 1.96 8.39
C LEU A 102 9.20 3.16 9.15
N ALA A 103 8.13 2.98 9.95
CA ALA A 103 7.54 4.07 10.71
C ALA A 103 8.45 4.58 11.84
N GLU A 104 9.27 3.71 12.44
CA GLU A 104 10.27 4.11 13.44
C GLU A 104 11.44 4.89 12.82
N GLY A 105 11.72 4.69 11.53
CA GLY A 105 12.73 5.43 10.77
C GLY A 105 12.27 6.78 10.18
N ILE A 106 10.98 7.12 10.27
CA ILE A 106 10.45 8.39 9.75
C ILE A 106 10.65 9.51 10.79
N GLU A 107 11.40 10.54 10.42
CA GLU A 107 11.65 11.73 11.26
C GLU A 107 10.60 12.86 11.08
N ASP A 108 9.48 12.57 10.41
CA ASP A 108 8.39 13.53 10.16
C ASP A 108 7.52 13.74 11.42
N GLU A 109 7.00 14.96 11.60
CA GLU A 109 6.05 15.30 12.65
C GLU A 109 4.67 14.65 12.44
N LYS A 110 4.36 14.19 11.21
CA LYS A 110 3.10 13.54 10.87
C LYS A 110 3.29 12.34 9.93
N LEU A 111 2.50 11.30 10.16
CA LEU A 111 2.38 10.14 9.29
C LEU A 111 1.04 10.19 8.55
N GLY A 112 1.09 10.10 7.22
CA GLY A 112 -0.09 10.00 6.36
C GLY A 112 -0.53 8.54 6.17
N PHE A 113 -1.81 8.29 6.40
CA PHE A 113 -2.44 6.98 6.20
C PHE A 113 -3.52 7.09 5.12
N TYR A 114 -3.54 6.13 4.21
CA TYR A 114 -4.50 6.04 3.11
C TYR A 114 -5.27 4.73 3.23
N GLY A 115 -6.59 4.85 3.40
CA GLY A 115 -7.47 3.71 3.60
C GLY A 115 -8.38 3.43 2.41
N ILE A 116 -8.57 2.15 2.09
CA ILE A 116 -9.53 1.65 1.11
C ILE A 116 -10.29 0.49 1.75
N ASP A 117 -11.57 0.68 2.00
CA ASP A 117 -12.40 -0.26 2.77
C ASP A 117 -11.79 -0.60 4.14
N TRP A 118 -11.33 -1.83 4.34
CA TRP A 118 -10.68 -2.33 5.56
C TRP A 118 -9.17 -2.09 5.61
N PHE A 119 -8.53 -1.83 4.46
CA PHE A 119 -7.08 -1.64 4.36
C PHE A 119 -6.69 -0.21 4.74
N TRP A 120 -5.60 -0.05 5.51
CA TRP A 120 -5.07 1.24 5.99
C TRP A 120 -3.53 1.32 5.96
#